data_AF-A0A932GNX2-F1
#
_entry.id   AF-A0A932GNX2-F1
#
_cell.length_a   1.000
_cell.length_b   1.000
_cell.length_c   1.000
_cell.angle_alpha   90.00
_cell.angle_beta   90.00
_cell.angle_gamma   90.00
#
_symmetry.space_group_name_H-M   'P 1'
#
loop_
_entity.id
_entity.type
_entity.pdbx_description
1 polymer ?
#
loop_
_entity_poly.entity_id
_entity_poly.type
_entity_poly.pdbx_seq_one_letter_code
_entity_poly.pdbx_strand_id
1 'polypeptide(L)'
;AERILLQSVAASTMSAHLAAAALGYAVWWVTAIGQEEMQNQIKPLLGVPDELSLVDIMCFGPPHRPSYKRWKKTLDQIMNWDRFNPDNFMSDDQVDLWIKNTRYKVMFKDESKID
;
A
#
# COMPACT_ATOMS: atom_id res chain seq x y z
N ALA A 1 1.40 18.82 12.05
CA ALA A 1 1.52 17.67 12.98
C ALA A 1 1.05 16.37 12.31
N GLU A 2 -0.17 16.34 11.77
CA GLU A 2 -0.75 15.13 11.13
C GLU A 2 0.10 14.51 10.01
N ARG A 3 0.61 15.30 9.06
CA ARG A 3 1.47 14.76 7.97
C ARG A 3 2.73 14.07 8.50
N ILE A 4 3.36 14.65 9.53
CA ILE A 4 4.54 14.08 10.17
C ILE A 4 4.18 12.76 10.85
N LEU A 5 3.05 12.72 11.57
CA LEU A 5 2.54 11.51 12.20
C LEU A 5 2.32 10.40 11.16
N LEU A 6 1.56 10.66 10.10
CA LEU A 6 1.26 9.66 9.06
C LEU A 6 2.54 9.14 8.38
N GLN A 7 3.47 10.03 8.03
CA GLN A 7 4.75 9.63 7.43
C GLN A 7 5.60 8.79 8.40
N SER A 8 5.62 9.15 9.68
CA SER A 8 6.40 8.45 10.70
C SER A 8 5.82 7.06 10.97
N VAL A 9 4.50 6.94 11.07
CA VAL A 9 3.81 5.67 11.26
C VAL A 9 3.98 4.79 10.02
N ALA A 10 3.79 5.32 8.81
CA ALA A 10 4.02 4.56 7.58
C ALA A 10 5.46 4.01 7.47
N ALA A 11 6.46 4.82 7.83
CA ALA A 11 7.87 4.38 7.86
C ALA A 11 8.13 3.28 8.91
N SER A 12 7.53 3.42 10.10
CA SER A 12 7.59 2.39 11.15
C SER A 12 6.92 1.09 10.70
N THR A 13 5.71 1.16 10.13
CA THR A 13 4.96 0.04 9.57
C THR A 13 5.79 -0.67 8.50
N MET A 14 6.40 0.08 7.57
CA MET A 14 7.28 -0.49 6.53
C MET A 14 8.50 -1.21 7.13
N SER A 15 9.12 -0.63 8.16
CA SER A 15 10.26 -1.23 8.86
C SER A 15 9.86 -2.56 9.52
N ALA A 16 8.70 -2.62 10.17
CA ALA A 16 8.16 -3.85 10.74
C ALA A 16 7.89 -4.92 9.67
N HIS A 17 7.34 -4.52 8.51
CA HIS A 17 7.13 -5.43 7.38
C HIS A 17 8.43 -6.04 6.86
N LEU A 18 9.48 -5.22 6.71
CA LEU A 18 10.80 -5.69 6.28
C LEU A 18 11.43 -6.64 7.30
N ALA A 19 11.31 -6.35 8.59
CA ALA A 19 11.80 -7.23 9.66
C ALA A 19 11.09 -8.59 9.64
N ALA A 20 9.77 -8.62 9.52
CA ALA A 20 9.00 -9.87 9.41
C ALA A 20 9.36 -10.65 8.15
N ALA A 21 9.53 -9.98 7.01
CA ALA A 21 9.94 -10.61 5.75
C ALA A 21 11.36 -11.21 5.84
N ALA A 22 12.30 -10.53 6.51
CA ALA A 22 13.65 -11.04 6.74
C ALA A 22 13.68 -12.32 7.59
N LEU A 23 12.67 -12.51 8.44
CA LEU A 23 12.46 -13.75 9.21
C LEU A 23 11.70 -14.84 8.44
N GLY A 24 11.36 -14.60 7.17
CA GLY A 24 10.65 -15.56 6.31
C GLY A 24 9.13 -15.51 6.42
N TYR A 25 8.54 -14.52 7.10
CA TYR A 25 7.09 -14.35 7.14
C TYR A 25 6.56 -13.63 5.90
N ALA A 26 5.34 -13.99 5.50
CA ALA A 26 4.56 -13.15 4.61
C ALA A 26 3.92 -12.01 5.41
N VAL A 27 3.76 -10.86 4.75
CA VAL A 27 3.22 -9.64 5.36
C VAL A 27 2.11 -9.05 4.50
N TRP A 28 1.12 -8.43 5.13
CA TRP A 28 0.04 -7.74 4.44
C TRP A 28 -0.36 -6.47 5.20
N TRP A 29 -0.28 -5.35 4.49
CA TRP A 29 -0.77 -4.05 4.92
C TRP A 29 -2.25 -3.90 4.57
N VAL A 30 -3.09 -3.70 5.58
CA VAL A 30 -4.52 -3.37 5.43
C VAL A 30 -4.75 -1.90 5.77
N THR A 31 -5.11 -1.09 4.77
CA THR A 31 -5.36 0.36 4.90
C THR A 31 -6.82 0.72 5.15
N ALA A 32 -7.75 -0.23 4.94
CA ALA A 32 -9.19 0.02 5.09
C ALA A 32 -9.60 0.45 6.52
N ILE A 33 -8.74 0.22 7.51
CA ILE A 33 -8.94 0.66 8.89
C ILE A 33 -9.02 2.18 9.03
N GLY A 34 -8.44 2.95 8.10
CA GLY A 34 -8.50 4.41 8.10
C GLY A 34 -9.88 5.00 7.80
N GLN A 35 -10.87 4.19 7.40
CA GLN A 35 -12.24 4.65 7.18
C GLN A 35 -12.95 4.89 8.53
N GLU A 36 -13.66 6.01 8.65
CA GLU A 36 -14.34 6.42 9.90
C GLU A 36 -15.30 5.34 10.43
N GLU A 37 -16.08 4.72 9.55
CA GLU A 37 -16.96 3.61 9.91
C GLU A 37 -16.20 2.45 10.55
N MET A 38 -15.02 2.10 10.01
CA MET A 38 -14.20 1.02 10.53
C MET A 38 -13.54 1.41 11.87
N GLN A 39 -13.10 2.65 12.05
CA GLN A 39 -12.60 3.16 13.34
C GLN A 39 -13.66 2.99 14.43
N ASN A 40 -14.89 3.42 14.14
CA ASN A 40 -16.00 3.40 15.09
C ASN A 40 -16.39 1.98 15.51
N GLN A 41 -16.23 0.99 14.61
CA GLN A 41 -16.49 -0.41 14.92
C GLN A 41 -15.33 -1.07 15.66
N ILE A 42 -14.08 -0.82 15.26
CA ILE A 42 -12.91 -1.57 15.75
C ILE A 42 -12.36 -1.01 17.06
N LYS A 43 -12.37 0.32 17.25
CA LYS A 43 -11.80 0.94 18.46
C LYS A 43 -12.45 0.44 19.76
N PRO A 44 -13.79 0.33 19.87
CA PRO A 44 -14.42 -0.24 21.07
C PRO A 44 -14.03 -1.70 21.32
N LEU A 45 -13.91 -2.50 20.26
CA LEU A 45 -13.53 -3.91 20.36
C LEU A 45 -12.11 -4.11 20.90
N LEU A 46 -11.22 -3.15 20.62
CA LEU A 46 -9.83 -3.16 21.07
C LEU A 46 -9.58 -2.32 22.33
N GLY A 47 -10.60 -1.65 22.86
CA GLY A 47 -10.46 -0.72 24.00
C GLY A 47 -9.59 0.51 23.68
N VAL A 48 -9.56 0.94 22.42
CA VAL A 48 -8.77 2.08 21.96
C VAL A 48 -9.56 3.38 22.24
N PRO A 49 -8.98 4.35 22.96
CA PRO A 49 -9.64 5.62 23.26
C PRO A 49 -10.04 6.43 22.01
N ASP A 50 -11.06 7.27 22.13
CA ASP A 50 -11.59 8.08 21.03
C ASP A 50 -10.55 9.04 20.44
N GLU A 51 -9.58 9.47 21.24
CA GLU A 51 -8.52 10.39 20.83
C GLU A 51 -7.45 9.75 19.92
N LEU A 52 -7.37 8.41 19.89
CA LEU A 52 -6.37 7.69 19.08
C LEU A 52 -6.97 7.23 17.75
N SER A 53 -6.19 7.36 16.67
CA SER A 53 -6.58 6.86 15.35
C SER A 53 -5.81 5.59 15.00
N LEU A 54 -6.50 4.56 14.53
CA LEU A 54 -5.88 3.35 14.01
C LEU A 54 -5.41 3.61 12.57
N VAL A 55 -4.11 3.79 12.35
CA VAL A 55 -3.60 4.17 11.02
C VAL A 55 -3.52 2.96 10.09
N ASP A 56 -2.95 1.86 10.56
CA ASP A 56 -2.65 0.68 9.77
C ASP A 56 -2.90 -0.61 10.56
N ILE A 57 -3.25 -1.68 9.85
CA ILE A 57 -3.18 -3.05 10.37
C ILE A 57 -2.10 -3.79 9.58
N MET A 58 -1.15 -4.37 10.32
CA MET A 58 -0.13 -5.26 9.77
C MET A 58 -0.48 -6.71 10.13
N CYS A 59 -0.79 -7.52 9.12
CA CYS A 59 -0.88 -8.97 9.28
C CYS A 59 0.46 -9.59 8.88
N PHE A 60 0.95 -10.57 9.64
CA PHE A 60 2.12 -11.35 9.26
C PHE A 60 2.07 -12.77 9.81
N GLY A 61 2.81 -13.68 9.17
CA GLY A 61 2.93 -15.07 9.62
C GLY A 61 3.49 -16.00 8.54
N PRO A 62 3.62 -17.31 8.83
CA PRO A 62 4.08 -18.29 7.86
C PRO A 62 3.16 -18.30 6.62
N PRO A 63 3.70 -18.15 5.40
CA PRO A 63 2.88 -18.19 4.21
C PRO A 63 2.30 -19.59 3.98
N HIS A 64 0.98 -19.70 3.82
CA HIS A 64 0.36 -20.92 3.31
C HIS A 64 0.62 -21.11 1.80
N ARG A 65 0.81 -20.01 1.06
CA ARG A 65 1.14 -19.98 -0.38
C ARG A 65 2.23 -18.95 -0.64
N PRO A 66 3.08 -19.14 -1.66
CA PRO A 66 4.05 -18.13 -2.05
C PRO A 66 3.34 -16.82 -2.41
N SER A 67 4.03 -15.70 -2.23
CA SER A 67 3.55 -14.41 -2.69
C SER A 67 3.49 -14.39 -4.21
N TYR A 68 2.39 -13.88 -4.76
CA TYR A 68 2.18 -13.76 -6.19
C TYR A 68 3.05 -12.65 -6.78
N LYS A 69 3.47 -12.80 -8.05
CA LYS A 69 4.14 -11.74 -8.80
C LYS A 69 3.25 -10.49 -8.78
N ARG A 70 3.84 -9.31 -8.57
CA ARG A 70 3.13 -8.03 -8.67
C ARG A 70 3.67 -7.25 -9.85
N TRP A 71 2.79 -6.76 -10.70
CA TRP A 71 3.18 -5.77 -11.70
C TRP A 71 3.62 -4.49 -10.99
N LYS A 72 4.77 -3.94 -11.41
CA LYS A 72 5.26 -2.65 -10.96
C LYS A 72 5.67 -1.85 -12.19
N LYS A 73 5.52 -0.53 -12.11
CA LYS A 73 6.19 0.38 -13.04
C LYS A 73 7.70 0.15 -12.98
N THR A 74 8.37 0.32 -14.10
CA THR A 74 9.84 0.31 -14.15
C THR A 74 10.39 1.55 -13.44
N LEU A 75 11.68 1.53 -13.10
CA LEU A 75 12.28 2.60 -12.31
C LEU A 75 12.21 3.95 -13.03
N ASP A 76 12.50 3.98 -14.33
CA ASP A 76 12.44 5.17 -15.19
C ASP A 76 11.05 5.83 -15.22
N GLN A 77 9.98 5.04 -15.10
CA GLN A 77 8.58 5.54 -15.10
C GLN A 77 8.17 6.24 -13.80
N ILE A 78 8.98 6.16 -12.74
CA ILE A 78 8.69 6.78 -11.44
C ILE A 78 9.84 7.65 -10.91
N MET A 79 11.00 7.58 -11.55
CA MET A 79 12.21 8.30 -11.16
C MET A 79 12.28 9.65 -11.86
N ASN A 80 12.75 10.65 -11.13
CA ASN A 80 12.95 12.01 -11.64
C ASN A 80 14.34 12.48 -11.17
N TRP A 81 15.16 12.99 -12.09
CA TRP A 81 16.49 13.51 -11.78
C TRP A 81 16.47 15.03 -11.71
N ASP A 82 16.97 15.59 -10.61
CA ASP A 82 17.03 17.03 -10.27
C ASP A 82 15.69 17.76 -10.16
N ARG A 83 14.81 17.57 -11.15
CA ARG A 83 13.47 18.14 -11.28
C ARG A 83 12.50 17.05 -11.73
N PHE A 84 11.21 17.31 -11.57
CA PHE A 84 10.17 16.43 -12.10
C PHE A 84 10.34 16.27 -13.62
N ASN A 85 10.31 15.02 -14.10
CA ASN A 85 10.36 14.69 -15.52
C ASN A 85 8.95 14.81 -16.11
N PRO A 86 8.69 15.78 -17.01
CA PRO A 86 7.38 15.93 -17.63
C PRO A 86 6.89 14.69 -18.39
N ASP A 87 7.78 13.80 -18.85
CA ASP A 87 7.41 12.55 -19.50
C ASP A 87 6.70 11.55 -18.54
N ASN A 88 6.91 11.72 -17.23
CA ASN A 88 6.21 10.93 -16.20
C ASN A 88 4.84 11.52 -15.85
N PHE A 89 4.51 12.72 -16.35
CA PHE A 89 3.19 13.31 -16.17
C PHE A 89 2.16 12.59 -17.01
N MET A 90 1.00 12.30 -16.41
CA MET A 90 -0.17 11.81 -17.12
C MET A 90 -1.27 12.85 -17.01
N SER A 91 -1.81 13.29 -18.15
CA SER A 91 -3.04 14.07 -18.17
C SER A 91 -4.22 13.21 -17.71
N ASP A 92 -5.33 13.85 -17.37
CA ASP A 92 -6.56 13.16 -16.95
C ASP A 92 -7.03 12.14 -18.01
N ASP A 93 -7.03 12.50 -19.30
CA ASP A 93 -7.38 11.58 -20.40
C ASP A 93 -6.44 10.36 -20.47
N GLN A 94 -5.15 10.56 -20.20
CA GLN A 94 -4.16 9.47 -20.18
C GLN A 94 -4.35 8.57 -18.94
N VAL A 95 -4.74 9.16 -17.80
CA VAL A 95 -5.10 8.42 -16.59
C VAL A 95 -6.33 7.56 -16.86
N ASP A 96 -7.38 8.12 -17.46
CA ASP A 96 -8.60 7.38 -17.80
C ASP A 96 -8.32 6.22 -18.76
N LEU A 97 -7.49 6.45 -19.77
CA LEU A 97 -7.06 5.41 -20.70
C LEU A 97 -6.28 4.30 -19.97
N TRP A 98 -5.40 4.66 -19.03
CA TRP A 98 -4.65 3.70 -18.22
C TRP A 98 -5.56 2.92 -17.26
N ILE A 99 -6.55 3.57 -16.65
CA ILE A 99 -7.53 2.90 -15.80
C ILE A 99 -8.29 1.84 -16.60
N LYS A 100 -8.73 2.20 -17.81
CA LYS A 100 -9.47 1.31 -18.70
C LYS A 100 -8.62 0.12 -19.20
N ASN A 101 -7.36 0.36 -19.55
CA ASN A 101 -6.57 -0.59 -20.32
C ASN A 101 -5.45 -1.29 -19.54
N THR A 102 -5.08 -0.81 -18.35
CA THR A 102 -3.84 -1.26 -17.68
C THR A 102 -4.02 -1.49 -16.18
N ARG A 103 -4.94 -0.79 -15.50
CA ARG A 103 -5.12 -0.90 -14.04
C ARG A 103 -5.39 -2.32 -13.56
N TYR A 104 -5.98 -3.17 -14.38
CA TYR A 104 -6.19 -4.58 -14.02
C TYR A 104 -4.87 -5.29 -13.65
N LYS A 105 -3.73 -4.92 -14.27
CA LYS A 105 -2.41 -5.50 -13.99
C LYS A 105 -1.96 -5.30 -12.53
N VAL A 106 -2.42 -4.22 -11.88
CA VAL A 106 -2.08 -3.94 -10.46
C VAL A 106 -3.11 -4.45 -9.46
N MET A 107 -4.31 -4.82 -9.93
CA MET A 107 -5.43 -5.22 -9.06
C MET A 107 -5.58 -6.73 -8.92
N PHE A 108 -5.26 -7.51 -9.95
CA PHE A 108 -5.55 -8.95 -9.97
C PHE A 108 -4.34 -9.82 -9.57
N LYS A 109 -4.64 -10.93 -8.88
CA LYS A 109 -3.67 -11.94 -8.42
C LYS A 109 -3.24 -12.93 -9.50
N ASP A 110 -3.91 -12.91 -10.66
CA ASP A 110 -3.67 -13.86 -11.74
C ASP A 110 -2.41 -13.47 -12.50
N GLU A 111 -1.36 -14.29 -12.36
CA GLU A 111 -0.06 -14.04 -12.98
C GLU A 111 -0.14 -13.99 -14.50
N SER A 112 -1.10 -14.68 -15.12
CA SER A 112 -1.31 -14.64 -16.58
C SER A 112 -1.77 -13.28 -17.10
N LYS A 113 -2.21 -12.38 -16.20
CA LYS A 113 -2.68 -11.03 -16.54
C LYS A 113 -1.65 -9.93 -16.25
N ILE A 114 -0.45 -10.30 -15.79
CA ILE A 114 0.59 -9.35 -15.41
C ILE A 114 1.51 -9.02 -16.60
N ASP A 115 1.77 -10.00 -17.47
CA ASP A 115 2.64 -9.84 -18.65
C ASP A 115 1.80 -9.52 -19.90
#